data_AF-A0A420KBQ6-F1
#
_entry.id   AF-A0A420KBQ6-F1
#
_cell.length_a   1.000
_cell.length_b   1.000
_cell.length_c   1.000
_cell.angle_alpha   90.00
_cell.angle_beta   90.00
_cell.angle_gamma   90.00
#
_symmetry.space_group_name_H-M   'P 1'
#
loop_
_entity.id
_entity.type
_entity.pdbx_description
1 polymer ?
#
loop_
_entity_poly.entity_id
_entity_poly.type
_entity_poly.pdbx_seq_one_letter_code
_entity_poly.pdbx_strand_id
1 'polypeptide(L)'
;MSDAQYRADQAQRLLSDPLFQEARATTIGALQTEVLSLPLQERERREAAVAMLKGAEQFFRVFELVIYGYKLERAELSNEAQIKARHVAIEERMRNV
;
A
#
# COMPACT_ATOMS: atom_id res chain seq x y z
N MET A 1 -9.15 -13.91 -12.43
CA MET A 1 -8.44 -12.87 -11.66
C MET A 1 -7.76 -13.56 -10.49
N SER A 2 -6.51 -13.20 -10.17
CA SER A 2 -5.87 -13.70 -8.94
C SER A 2 -6.43 -12.96 -7.72
N ASP A 3 -6.41 -13.60 -6.55
CA ASP A 3 -6.85 -12.97 -5.30
C ASP A 3 -6.04 -11.71 -4.96
N ALA A 4 -4.74 -11.71 -5.27
CA ALA A 4 -3.86 -10.56 -5.11
C ALA A 4 -4.30 -9.38 -5.99
N GLN A 5 -4.66 -9.65 -7.25
CA GLN A 5 -5.20 -8.64 -8.16
C GLN A 5 -6.51 -8.06 -7.64
N TYR A 6 -7.44 -8.92 -7.23
CA TYR A 6 -8.73 -8.47 -6.68
C TYR A 6 -8.54 -7.58 -5.45
N ARG A 7 -7.69 -7.97 -4.51
CA ARG A 7 -7.40 -7.17 -3.30
C ARG A 7 -6.76 -5.83 -3.63
N ALA A 8 -5.81 -5.78 -4.57
CA ALA A 8 -5.20 -4.54 -5.02
C ALA A 8 -6.20 -3.61 -5.70
N ASP A 9 -7.09 -4.15 -6.55
CA ASP A 9 -8.14 -3.37 -7.21
C ASP A 9 -9.13 -2.78 -6.19
N GLN A 10 -9.54 -3.54 -5.17
CA GLN A 10 -10.40 -3.04 -4.11
C GLN A 10 -9.71 -1.97 -3.25
N ALA A 11 -8.44 -2.20 -2.89
CA ALA A 11 -7.66 -1.20 -2.15
C ALA A 11 -7.50 0.10 -2.95
N GLN A 12 -7.29 0.00 -4.26
CA GLN A 12 -7.20 1.17 -5.14
C GLN A 12 -8.52 1.93 -5.21
N ARG A 13 -9.65 1.22 -5.32
CA ARG A 13 -11.00 1.83 -5.30
C ARG A 13 -11.26 2.58 -4.00
N LEU A 14 -10.98 1.96 -2.86
CA LEU A 14 -11.14 2.60 -1.54
C LEU A 14 -10.26 3.85 -1.41
N LEU A 15 -8.99 3.79 -1.80
CA LEU A 15 -8.10 4.97 -1.73
C LEU A 15 -8.50 6.10 -2.68
N SER A 16 -9.17 5.79 -3.80
CA SER A 16 -9.70 6.79 -4.72
C SER A 16 -11.09 7.30 -4.36
N ASP A 17 -11.76 6.68 -3.38
CA ASP A 17 -13.11 7.06 -2.98
C ASP A 17 -13.09 8.42 -2.25
N PRO A 18 -13.89 9.41 -2.68
CA PRO A 18 -13.88 10.73 -2.06
C PRO A 18 -14.26 10.72 -0.58
N LEU A 19 -15.23 9.90 -0.17
CA LEU A 19 -15.66 9.80 1.22
C LEU A 19 -14.57 9.17 2.08
N PHE A 20 -13.86 8.18 1.53
CA PHE A 20 -12.73 7.57 2.23
C PHE A 20 -11.55 8.55 2.38
N GLN A 21 -11.28 9.37 1.37
CA GLN A 21 -10.28 10.43 1.44
C GLN A 21 -10.65 11.51 2.46
N GLU A 22 -11.91 11.94 2.47
CA GLU A 22 -12.43 12.89 3.44
C GLU A 22 -12.36 12.32 4.87
N ALA A 23 -12.75 11.06 5.07
CA ALA A 23 -12.63 10.39 6.36
C ALA A 23 -11.17 10.33 6.82
N ARG A 24 -10.24 9.95 5.94
CA ARG A 24 -8.80 9.96 6.22
C ARG A 24 -8.32 11.34 6.65
N ALA A 25 -8.62 12.38 5.88
CA ALA A 25 -8.22 13.74 6.18
C ALA A 25 -8.78 14.22 7.52
N THR A 26 -10.06 13.93 7.78
CA THR A 26 -10.76 14.31 9.01
C THR A 26 -10.17 13.62 10.23
N THR A 27 -9.97 12.30 10.17
CA THR A 27 -9.39 11.53 11.29
C THR A 27 -7.97 11.98 11.61
N ILE A 28 -7.12 12.13 10.58
CA ILE A 28 -5.73 12.57 10.77
C ILE A 28 -5.68 14.00 11.30
N GLY A 29 -6.48 14.92 10.73
CA GLY A 29 -6.54 16.32 11.18
C GLY A 29 -7.03 16.46 12.61
N ALA A 30 -8.05 15.69 13.01
CA ALA A 30 -8.56 15.69 14.39
C ALA A 30 -7.50 15.21 15.38
N LEU A 31 -6.80 14.10 15.07
CA LEU A 31 -5.74 13.57 15.93
C LEU A 31 -4.53 14.50 16.02
N GLN A 32 -4.14 15.14 14.91
CA GLN A 32 -3.10 16.17 14.93
C GLN A 32 -3.49 17.36 15.81
N THR A 33 -4.72 17.83 15.70
CA THR A 33 -5.24 18.93 16.52
C THR A 33 -5.23 18.56 18.01
N GLU A 34 -5.66 17.34 18.35
CA GLU A 34 -5.64 16.84 19.73
C GLU A 34 -4.22 16.77 20.29
N VAL A 35 -3.26 16.23 19.53
CA VAL A 35 -1.85 16.17 19.97
C VAL A 35 -1.29 17.56 20.27
N LEU A 36 -1.67 18.56 19.46
CA LEU A 36 -1.19 19.95 19.61
C LEU A 36 -1.92 20.72 20.71
N SER A 37 -3.17 20.37 21.02
CA SER A 37 -3.98 21.05 22.04
C SER A 37 -3.63 20.62 23.47
N LEU A 38 -3.11 19.41 23.65
CA LEU A 38 -2.82 18.85 24.97
C LEU A 38 -1.72 19.63 25.72
N PRO A 39 -1.89 19.98 27.00
CA PRO A 39 -0.85 20.61 27.83
C PRO A 39 0.39 19.72 28.00
N LEU A 40 1.57 20.34 28.20
CA LEU A 40 2.84 19.60 28.44
C LEU A 40 2.80 18.71 29.70
N GLN A 41 1.95 19.05 30.65
CA GLN A 41 1.77 18.36 31.92
C GLN A 41 1.08 16.99 31.72
N GLU A 42 0.28 16.85 30.67
CA GLU A 42 -0.49 15.64 30.35
C GLU A 42 0.31 14.68 29.47
N ARG A 43 1.49 14.30 29.93
CA ARG A 43 2.45 13.50 29.15
C ARG A 43 1.85 12.19 28.62
N GLU A 44 1.23 11.40 29.49
CA GLU A 44 0.67 10.09 29.11
C GLU A 44 -0.44 10.23 28.05
N ARG A 45 -1.29 11.25 28.20
CA ARG A 45 -2.38 11.54 27.27
C ARG A 45 -1.84 11.95 25.90
N ARG A 46 -0.78 12.75 25.88
CA ARG A 46 -0.09 13.13 24.65
C ARG A 46 0.57 11.94 23.98
N GLU A 47 1.24 11.07 24.74
CA GLU A 47 1.84 9.84 24.21
C GLU A 47 0.78 8.92 23.58
N ALA A 48 -0.38 8.77 24.24
CA ALA A 48 -1.52 8.02 23.69
C ALA A 48 -2.08 8.65 22.40
N ALA A 49 -2.27 9.98 22.36
CA ALA A 49 -2.75 10.68 21.18
C ALA A 49 -1.78 10.56 19.99
N VAL A 50 -0.47 10.64 20.25
CA VAL A 50 0.58 10.40 19.23
C VAL A 50 0.54 8.96 18.73
N ALA A 51 0.36 7.98 19.63
CA ALA A 51 0.24 6.57 19.24
C ALA A 51 -1.00 6.34 18.35
N MET A 52 -2.13 6.96 18.69
CA MET A 52 -3.35 6.92 17.87
C MET A 52 -3.14 7.55 16.49
N LEU A 53 -2.51 8.72 16.41
CA LEU A 53 -2.18 9.37 15.14
C LEU A 53 -1.35 8.45 14.25
N LYS A 54 -0.26 7.88 14.79
CA LYS A 54 0.60 6.94 14.06
C LYS A 54 -0.17 5.68 13.64
N GLY A 55 -1.02 5.16 14.51
CA GLY A 55 -1.87 4.00 14.21
C GLY A 55 -2.84 4.28 13.06
N ALA A 56 -3.46 5.46 13.04
CA ALA A 56 -4.34 5.88 11.95
C ALA A 56 -3.56 6.02 10.62
N GLU A 57 -2.40 6.66 10.63
CA GLU A 57 -1.54 6.77 9.44
C GLU A 57 -1.13 5.39 8.91
N GLN A 58 -0.74 4.47 9.80
CA GLN A 58 -0.39 3.10 9.44
C GLN A 58 -1.58 2.34 8.85
N PHE A 59 -2.78 2.48 9.42
CA PHE A 59 -3.99 1.85 8.91
C PHE A 59 -4.24 2.20 7.44
N PHE A 60 -4.21 3.50 7.10
CA PHE A 60 -4.40 3.92 5.71
C PHE A 60 -3.26 3.47 4.78
N ARG A 61 -2.03 3.42 5.30
CA ARG A 61 -0.85 2.98 4.53
C ARG A 61 -0.92 1.50 4.13
N VAL A 62 -1.63 0.65 4.86
CA VAL A 62 -1.79 -0.77 4.50
C VAL A 62 -2.40 -0.94 3.10
N PHE A 63 -3.36 -0.10 2.71
CA PHE A 63 -3.98 -0.17 1.40
C PHE A 63 -2.97 0.11 0.27
N GLU A 64 -2.10 1.11 0.47
CA GLU A 64 -1.02 1.43 -0.47
C GLU A 64 -0.04 0.25 -0.58
N LEU A 65 0.32 -0.37 0.54
CA LEU A 65 1.20 -1.54 0.57
C LEU A 65 0.63 -2.74 -0.19
N VAL A 66 -0.68 -2.99 -0.08
CA VAL A 66 -1.35 -4.07 -0.83
C VAL A 66 -1.27 -3.81 -2.35
N ILE A 67 -1.49 -2.57 -2.77
CA ILE A 67 -1.41 -2.19 -4.19
C ILE A 67 0.02 -2.34 -4.71
N TYR A 68 1.01 -1.84 -3.97
CA TYR A 68 2.41 -1.91 -4.37
C TYR A 68 2.93 -3.35 -4.37
N GLY A 69 2.54 -4.16 -3.39
CA GLY A 69 2.87 -5.58 -3.33
C GLY A 69 2.39 -6.32 -4.58
N TYR A 70 1.14 -6.12 -4.99
CA TYR A 70 0.62 -6.73 -6.21
C TYR A 70 1.34 -6.24 -7.48
N LYS A 71 1.66 -4.94 -7.58
CA LYS A 71 2.41 -4.41 -8.72
C LYS A 71 3.80 -5.05 -8.83
N LEU A 72 4.47 -5.27 -7.71
CA LEU A 72 5.77 -5.93 -7.65
C LEU A 72 5.66 -7.39 -8.11
N GLU A 73 4.74 -8.17 -7.53
CA GLU A 73 4.50 -9.57 -7.90
C GLU A 73 4.21 -9.73 -9.40
N ARG A 74 3.37 -8.84 -9.96
CA ARG A 74 3.06 -8.85 -11.39
C ARG A 74 4.29 -8.53 -12.25
N ALA A 75 5.14 -7.62 -11.81
CA ALA A 75 6.36 -7.26 -12.53
C ALA A 75 7.36 -8.42 -12.53
N GLU A 76 7.50 -9.13 -11.41
CA GLU A 76 8.34 -10.32 -11.28
C GLU A 76 7.88 -11.45 -12.21
N LEU A 77 6.58 -11.78 -12.20
CA LEU A 77 5.99 -12.78 -13.11
C LEU A 77 6.22 -12.44 -14.59
N SER A 78 6.08 -11.16 -14.96
CA SER A 78 6.35 -10.72 -16.34
C SER A 78 7.82 -10.87 -16.70
N ASN A 79 8.73 -10.61 -15.77
CA ASN A 79 10.17 -10.74 -16.01
C ASN A 79 10.55 -12.21 -16.20
N GLU A 80 10.04 -13.11 -15.35
CA GLU A 80 10.23 -14.55 -15.50
C GLU A 80 9.73 -15.08 -16.85
N ALA A 81 8.54 -14.63 -17.29
CA ALA A 81 8.00 -15.00 -18.59
C ALA A 81 8.90 -14.54 -19.75
N GLN A 82 9.45 -13.32 -19.67
CA GLN A 82 10.39 -12.82 -20.67
C GLN A 82 11.70 -13.61 -20.71
N ILE A 83 12.25 -13.96 -19.55
CA ILE A 83 13.47 -14.78 -19.45
C ILE A 83 13.23 -16.15 -20.08
N LYS A 84 12.10 -16.81 -19.77
CA LYS A 84 11.72 -18.10 -20.37
C LYS A 84 11.58 -18.01 -21.88
N ALA A 85 10.88 -16.98 -22.39
CA ALA A 85 10.71 -16.78 -23.82
C ALA A 85 12.06 -16.60 -24.55
N ARG A 86 12.99 -15.84 -23.95
CA ARG A 86 14.36 -15.68 -24.49
C ARG A 86 15.13 -16.99 -24.48
N HIS A 87 15.02 -17.78 -23.42
CA HIS A 87 15.70 -19.08 -23.32
C HIS A 87 15.23 -20.04 -24.42
N VAL A 88 13.91 -20.16 -24.62
CA VAL A 88 13.32 -20.99 -25.68
C VAL A 88 13.82 -20.54 -27.06
N ALA A 89 13.82 -19.23 -27.34
CA ALA A 89 14.31 -18.70 -28.60
C ALA A 89 15.80 -18.99 -28.83
N ILE A 90 16.62 -18.99 -27.77
CA ILE A 90 18.03 -19.38 -27.85
C ILE A 90 18.17 -20.88 -28.15
N GLU A 91 17.43 -21.75 -27.45
CA GLU A 91 17.47 -23.19 -27.68
C GLU A 91 17.01 -23.59 -29.09
N GLU A 92 15.96 -22.96 -29.61
CA GLU A 92 15.49 -23.16 -30.98
C GLU A 92 16.55 -22.72 -31.99
N ARG A 93 17.21 -21.59 -31.73
CA ARG A 93 18.31 -21.12 -32.57
C ARG A 93 19.50 -22.07 -32.54
N MET A 94 19.86 -22.63 -31.38
CA MET A 94 20.95 -23.61 -31.28
C MET A 94 20.61 -24.97 -31.91
N ARG A 95 19.33 -25.36 -31.97
CA ARG A 95 18.88 -26.57 -32.68
C ARG A 95 18.89 -26.42 -34.20
N ASN A 96 18.76 -25.19 -34.69
CA ASN A 96 18.72 -24.87 -36.12
C ASN A 96 20.10 -24.48 -36.69
N VAL A 97 21.18 -24.70 -35.93
CA VAL A 97 22.60 -24.56 -36.34
C VAL A 97 23.22 -25.95 -36.34
#